data_AF-A0A417WJ68-F1
#
_entry.id   AF-A0A417WJ68-F1
#
_cell.length_a   1.000
_cell.length_b   1.000
_cell.length_c   1.000
_cell.angle_alpha   90.00
_cell.angle_beta   90.00
_cell.angle_gamma   90.00
#
_symmetry.space_group_name_H-M   'P 1'
#
loop_
_entity.id
_entity.type
_entity.pdbx_description
1 polymer ?
#
loop_
_entity_poly.entity_id
_entity_poly.type
_entity_poly.pdbx_seq_one_letter_code
_entity_poly.pdbx_strand_id
1 'polypeptide(L)'
;MDIIEKFKQYMLDNGITYEEAAKRIGWTRQNLWYKLNVGVSPTYGTIKKIADGLGFEIKLTQDGKPDITKLEDIAADTEDDSARFIIIEHVINSMGYSLEIVPPEK
;
A
#
# COMPACT_ATOMS: atom_id res chain seq x y z
N MET A 1 8.97 -4.35 8.78
CA MET A 1 7.67 -3.97 9.36
C MET A 1 6.62 -4.22 8.30
N ASP A 2 5.55 -4.93 8.66
CA ASP A 2 4.41 -5.17 7.75
C ASP A 2 3.80 -3.84 7.29
N ILE A 3 3.33 -3.79 6.04
CA ILE A 3 2.81 -2.60 5.40
C ILE A 3 1.51 -2.11 6.04
N ILE A 4 0.72 -3.05 6.55
CA ILE A 4 -0.49 -2.74 7.30
C ILE A 4 -0.13 -2.06 8.62
N GLU A 5 0.92 -2.52 9.29
CA GLU A 5 1.42 -1.89 10.52
C GLU A 5 2.00 -0.49 10.24
N LYS A 6 2.62 -0.25 9.07
CA LYS A 6 3.00 1.11 8.63
C LYS A 6 1.80 2.05 8.55
N PHE A 7 0.71 1.64 7.93
CA PHE A 7 -0.50 2.48 7.85
C PHE A 7 -1.11 2.74 9.21
N LYS A 8 -1.24 1.72 10.05
CA LYS A 8 -1.78 1.86 11.42
C LYS A 8 -0.95 2.81 12.26
N GLN A 9 0.38 2.66 12.23
CA GLN A 9 1.29 3.51 13.00
C GLN A 9 1.19 4.97 12.53
N TYR A 10 1.18 5.21 11.22
CA TYR A 10 1.00 6.56 10.68
C TYR A 10 -0.34 7.19 11.09
N MET A 11 -1.43 6.42 11.04
CA MET A 11 -2.73 6.89 11.50
C MET A 11 -2.69 7.27 12.99
N LEU A 12 -2.06 6.43 13.82
CA LEU A 12 -1.89 6.69 15.25
C LEU A 12 -1.06 7.94 15.51
N ASP A 13 0.10 8.08 14.87
CA ASP A 13 1.06 9.16 15.08
C ASP A 13 0.53 10.53 14.66
N ASN A 14 -0.46 10.56 13.75
CA ASN A 14 -1.07 11.78 13.23
C ASN A 14 -2.52 11.97 13.71
N GLY A 15 -3.00 11.15 14.66
CA GLY A 15 -4.35 11.25 15.21
C GLY A 15 -5.48 10.99 14.19
N ILE A 16 -5.18 10.31 13.07
CA ILE A 16 -6.13 10.01 12.01
C ILE A 16 -7.01 8.84 12.44
N THR A 17 -8.29 9.11 12.61
CA THR A 17 -9.25 8.05 12.96
C THR A 17 -9.56 7.14 11.76
N TYR A 18 -10.01 5.91 12.02
CA TYR A 18 -10.54 5.04 10.97
C TYR A 18 -11.68 5.67 10.19
N GLU A 19 -12.49 6.52 10.83
CA GLU A 19 -13.58 7.20 10.14
C GLU A 19 -13.07 8.26 9.16
N GLU A 20 -12.06 9.04 9.56
CA GLU A 20 -11.43 10.03 8.71
C GLU A 20 -10.67 9.38 7.54
N ALA A 21 -9.84 8.37 7.82
CA ALA A 21 -9.13 7.64 6.79
C ALA A 21 -10.09 7.00 5.78
N ALA A 22 -11.17 6.37 6.27
CA ALA A 22 -12.17 5.76 5.39
C ALA A 22 -12.87 6.80 4.50
N LYS A 23 -13.15 8.01 5.03
CA LYS A 23 -13.70 9.13 4.22
C LYS A 23 -12.73 9.53 3.10
N ARG A 24 -11.42 9.65 3.37
CA ARG A 24 -10.40 9.98 2.35
C ARG A 24 -10.30 8.90 1.27
N ILE A 25 -10.43 7.63 1.66
CA ILE A 25 -10.33 6.45 0.79
C ILE A 25 -11.63 6.19 -0.01
N GLY A 26 -12.76 6.73 0.44
CA GLY A 26 -14.09 6.45 -0.13
C GLY A 26 -14.68 5.10 0.33
N TRP A 27 -14.39 4.69 1.56
CA TRP A 27 -14.87 3.45 2.18
C TRP A 27 -15.68 3.71 3.44
N THR A 28 -16.38 2.67 3.91
CA THR A 28 -16.95 2.68 5.26
C THR A 28 -15.85 2.42 6.31
N ARG A 29 -16.02 2.99 7.51
CA ARG A 29 -15.13 2.73 8.66
C ARG A 29 -14.96 1.23 8.91
N GLN A 30 -16.04 0.46 8.85
CA GLN A 30 -16.03 -0.99 9.10
C GLN A 30 -15.22 -1.74 8.02
N ASN A 31 -15.36 -1.37 6.75
CA ASN A 31 -14.58 -1.98 5.68
C ASN A 31 -13.07 -1.72 5.87
N LEU A 32 -12.67 -0.47 6.13
CA LEU A 32 -11.27 -0.13 6.39
C LEU A 32 -10.73 -0.90 7.62
N TRP A 33 -11.50 -0.94 8.71
CA TRP A 33 -11.10 -1.69 9.90
C TRP A 33 -10.92 -3.18 9.60
N TYR A 34 -11.82 -3.78 8.83
CA TYR A 34 -11.72 -5.19 8.43
C TYR A 34 -10.46 -5.46 7.60
N LYS A 35 -10.18 -4.61 6.60
CA LYS A 35 -8.98 -4.73 5.74
C LYS A 35 -7.67 -4.59 6.52
N LEU A 36 -7.64 -3.77 7.57
CA LEU A 36 -6.45 -3.56 8.38
C LEU A 36 -6.29 -4.57 9.54
N ASN A 37 -7.35 -5.26 9.98
CA ASN A 37 -7.30 -6.04 11.23
C ASN A 37 -7.73 -7.52 11.14
N VAL A 38 -8.55 -7.94 10.17
CA VAL A 38 -9.17 -9.29 10.18
C VAL A 38 -8.56 -10.25 9.17
N GLY A 39 -7.79 -9.75 8.19
CA GLY A 39 -6.75 -10.53 7.51
C GLY A 39 -7.22 -11.58 6.50
N VAL A 40 -7.30 -11.17 5.24
CA VAL A 40 -6.62 -11.88 4.15
C VAL A 40 -5.50 -10.95 3.67
N SER A 41 -4.36 -11.51 3.23
CA SER A 41 -3.29 -10.70 2.64
C SER A 41 -3.89 -9.75 1.59
N PRO A 42 -3.79 -8.43 1.79
CA PRO A 42 -4.48 -7.46 0.97
C PRO A 42 -3.96 -7.54 -0.46
N THR A 43 -4.84 -7.25 -1.41
CA THR A 43 -4.44 -7.12 -2.82
C THR A 43 -3.60 -5.86 -2.98
N TYR A 44 -2.79 -5.81 -4.04
CA TYR A 44 -2.05 -4.58 -4.34
C TYR A 44 -3.00 -3.39 -4.54
N GLY A 45 -4.14 -3.58 -5.22
CA GLY A 45 -5.17 -2.54 -5.34
C GLY A 45 -5.71 -2.04 -3.99
N THR A 46 -5.88 -2.93 -3.00
CA THR A 46 -6.26 -2.55 -1.63
C THR A 46 -5.18 -1.69 -0.98
N ILE A 47 -3.91 -2.11 -1.08
CA ILE A 47 -2.77 -1.37 -0.51
C ILE A 47 -2.62 0.00 -1.17
N LYS A 48 -2.66 0.06 -2.50
CA LYS A 48 -2.58 1.31 -3.28
C LYS A 48 -3.67 2.27 -2.87
N LYS A 49 -4.91 1.81 -2.78
CA LYS A 49 -6.04 2.68 -2.41
C LYS A 49 -5.94 3.23 -0.98
N ILE A 50 -5.39 2.43 -0.05
CA ILE A 50 -5.11 2.91 1.32
C ILE A 50 -3.95 3.91 1.31
N ALA A 51 -2.88 3.63 0.57
CA ALA A 51 -1.73 4.51 0.42
C ALA A 51 -2.17 5.88 -0.15
N ASP A 52 -2.88 5.88 -1.28
CA ASP A 52 -3.39 7.09 -1.94
C ASP A 52 -4.28 7.91 -0.98
N GLY A 53 -5.22 7.27 -0.28
CA GLY A 53 -6.12 7.96 0.65
C GLY A 53 -5.44 8.50 1.92
N LEU A 54 -4.27 7.96 2.28
CA LEU A 54 -3.45 8.45 3.38
C LEU A 54 -2.32 9.40 2.93
N GLY A 55 -2.13 9.58 1.61
CA GLY A 55 -1.10 10.43 1.02
C GLY A 55 0.28 9.77 0.95
N PHE A 56 0.36 8.44 1.05
CA PHE A 56 1.63 7.73 0.88
C PHE A 56 2.00 7.61 -0.59
N GLU A 57 3.29 7.63 -0.88
CA GLU A 57 3.83 7.29 -2.19
C GLU A 57 4.32 5.83 -2.19
N ILE A 58 3.97 5.07 -3.23
CA ILE A 58 4.54 3.74 -3.50
C ILE A 58 5.65 3.91 -4.54
N LYS A 59 6.89 3.62 -4.15
CA LYS A 59 8.08 3.73 -4.99
C LYS A 59 8.64 2.35 -5.28
N LEU A 60 9.00 2.12 -6.55
CA LEU A 60 9.88 1.02 -6.90
C LEU A 60 11.31 1.53 -6.76
N THR A 61 12.15 0.76 -6.08
CA THR A 61 13.57 1.06 -6.00
C THR A 61 14.41 -0.12 -6.44
N GLN A 62 15.56 0.15 -7.06
CA GLN A 62 16.60 -0.83 -7.35
C GLN A 62 17.88 -0.35 -6.68
N ASP A 63 18.49 -1.17 -5.83
CA ASP A 63 19.68 -0.79 -5.06
C ASP A 63 19.50 0.56 -4.29
N GLY A 64 18.29 0.81 -3.80
CA GLY A 64 17.94 2.04 -3.07
C GLY A 64 17.76 3.29 -3.95
N LYS A 65 17.83 3.17 -5.28
CA LYS A 65 17.55 4.25 -6.22
C LYS A 65 16.14 4.10 -6.79
N PRO A 66 15.34 5.17 -6.88
CA PRO A 66 14.00 5.10 -7.44
C PRO A 66 14.05 4.73 -8.94
N ASP A 67 13.27 3.72 -9.34
CA ASP A 67 13.05 3.34 -10.73
C ASP A 67 11.54 3.42 -11.05
N ILE A 68 11.10 4.63 -11.40
CA ILE A 68 9.69 4.95 -11.68
C ILE A 68 9.17 4.32 -12.98
N THR A 69 10.05 3.78 -13.81
CA THR A 69 9.76 3.36 -15.19
C THR A 69 9.00 2.05 -15.31
N LYS A 70 8.84 1.27 -14.23
CA LYS A 70 8.26 -0.09 -14.28
C LYS A 70 7.06 -0.34 -13.38
N LEU A 71 6.73 0.59 -12.48
CA LEU A 71 5.66 0.35 -11.51
C LEU A 71 4.27 0.32 -12.17
N GLU A 72 4.07 1.16 -13.19
CA GLU A 72 2.84 1.18 -13.98
C GLU A 72 2.74 -0.03 -14.91
N ASP A 73 3.85 -0.50 -15.48
CA ASP A 73 3.88 -1.72 -16.33
C ASP A 73 3.61 -2.99 -15.51
N ILE A 74 4.21 -3.12 -14.31
CA ILE A 74 3.95 -4.24 -13.41
C ILE A 74 2.50 -4.20 -12.90
N ALA A 75 1.96 -3.01 -12.64
CA ALA A 75 0.57 -2.84 -12.24
C ALA A 75 -0.42 -3.13 -13.38
N ALA A 76 -0.09 -2.75 -14.62
CA ALA A 76 -0.89 -2.98 -15.82
C ALA A 76 -0.96 -4.46 -16.21
N ASP A 77 0.13 -5.22 -16.02
CA ASP A 77 0.11 -6.70 -16.16
C ASP A 77 -0.67 -7.40 -15.03
N THR A 78 -1.05 -6.66 -13.97
CA THR A 78 -1.85 -7.15 -12.85
C THR A 78 -3.26 -6.54 -12.81
N GLU A 79 -3.86 -6.22 -13.97
CA GLU A 79 -5.31 -5.89 -14.06
C GLU A 79 -6.22 -6.93 -13.38
N ASP A 80 -5.69 -8.10 -13.05
CA ASP A 80 -6.26 -9.00 -12.06
C ASP A 80 -6.04 -8.46 -10.63
N ASP A 81 -7.01 -7.67 -10.17
CA ASP A 81 -7.12 -7.11 -8.81
C ASP A 81 -7.11 -8.19 -7.69
N SER A 82 -7.02 -9.47 -8.04
CA SER A 82 -6.81 -10.61 -7.13
C SER A 82 -5.35 -10.81 -6.69
N ALA A 83 -4.38 -10.19 -7.38
CA ALA A 83 -2.97 -10.32 -7.05
C ALA A 83 -2.68 -9.79 -5.63
N ARG A 84 -2.28 -10.69 -4.73
CA ARG A 84 -1.93 -10.35 -3.35
C ARG A 84 -0.65 -9.55 -3.32
N PHE A 85 -0.61 -8.51 -2.48
CA PHE A 85 0.56 -7.64 -2.34
C PHE A 85 1.85 -8.43 -2.07
N ILE A 86 1.76 -9.47 -1.24
CA ILE A 86 2.91 -10.33 -0.91
C ILE A 86 3.49 -11.07 -2.13
N ILE A 87 2.65 -11.42 -3.12
CA ILE A 87 3.10 -12.10 -4.33
C ILE A 87 3.84 -11.11 -5.23
N ILE A 88 3.29 -9.91 -5.39
CA ILE A 88 3.91 -8.83 -6.16
C ILE A 88 5.24 -8.42 -5.54
N GLU A 89 5.29 -8.24 -4.22
CA GLU A 89 6.53 -7.96 -3.48
C GLU A 89 7.57 -9.07 -3.70
N HIS A 90 7.17 -10.35 -3.65
CA HIS A 90 8.06 -11.47 -3.90
C HIS A 90 8.62 -11.48 -5.33
N VAL A 91 7.77 -11.26 -6.34
CA VAL A 91 8.18 -11.23 -7.76
C VAL A 91 9.17 -10.08 -8.00
N ILE A 92 8.85 -8.88 -7.52
CA ILE A 92 9.70 -7.68 -7.67
C ILE A 92 11.06 -7.87 -6.98
N ASN A 93 11.06 -8.43 -5.76
CA ASN A 93 12.29 -8.76 -5.04
C ASN A 93 13.16 -9.76 -5.81
N SER A 94 12.56 -10.74 -6.50
CA SER A 94 13.30 -11.70 -7.33
C SER A 94 13.97 -11.06 -8.56
N MET A 95 13.44 -9.91 -9.01
CA MET A 95 13.99 -9.11 -10.10
C MET A 95 15.05 -8.10 -9.63
N GLY A 96 15.39 -8.08 -8.34
CA GLY A 96 16.36 -7.15 -7.75
C GLY A 96 15.79 -5.78 -7.38
N TYR A 97 14.47 -5.62 -7.42
CA TYR A 97 13.77 -4.40 -7.06
C TYR A 97 13.15 -4.52 -5.67
N SER A 98 12.73 -3.41 -5.06
CA SER A 98 11.93 -3.41 -3.85
C SER A 98 10.81 -2.37 -3.92
N LEU A 99 9.68 -2.69 -3.31
CA LEU A 99 8.58 -1.73 -3.13
C LEU A 99 8.76 -1.00 -1.80
N GLU A 100 8.90 0.32 -1.87
CA GLU A 100 8.95 1.19 -0.73
C GLU A 100 7.66 2.00 -0.62
N ILE A 101 7.05 1.98 0.57
CA ILE A 101 5.93 2.88 0.91
C ILE A 101 6.46 4.01 1.77
N VAL A 102 6.37 5.23 1.24
CA VAL A 102 6.89 6.46 1.82
C VAL A 102 5.71 7.27 2.38
N PRO A 103 5.70 7.60 3.68
CA PRO A 103 4.66 8.45 4.26
C PRO A 103 4.74 9.88 3.71
N PRO A 104 3.61 10.62 3.68
CA PRO A 104 3.64 12.03 3.33
C PRO A 104 4.54 12.82 4.30
N GLU A 105 5.20 13.86 3.78
CA GLU A 105 5.95 14.81 4.60
C GLU A 105 5.00 15.58 5.53
N LYS A 106 5.47 15.87 6.76
CA LYS A 106 4.71 16.60 7.79
C LYS A 106 4.68 18.10 7.55
#